data_AF-A0A1I6ELA9-F1
#
_entry.id   AF-A0A1I6ELA9-F1
#
_cell.length_a   1.000
_cell.length_b   1.000
_cell.length_c   1.000
_cell.angle_alpha   90.00
_cell.angle_beta   90.00
_cell.angle_gamma   90.00
#
_symmetry.space_group_name_H-M   'P 1'
#
loop_
_entity.id
_entity.type
_entity.pdbx_description
1 polymer ?
#
loop_
_entity_poly.entity_id
_entity_poly.type
_entity_poly.pdbx_seq_one_letter_code
_entity_poly.pdbx_strand_id
1 'polypeptide(L)' 'MKSLILAEKPSVARDLAGALGQFKNKDGYLENDKYVVTWAVGHLVELADPEDYDLASKSRSPG' A
#
# COMPACT_ATOMS: atom_id res chain seq x y z
N MET A 1 4.60 11.79 18.74
CA MET A 1 3.82 10.86 17.89
C MET A 1 3.94 11.37 16.46
N LYS A 2 4.22 10.49 15.49
CA LYS A 2 4.31 10.85 14.06
C LYS A 2 3.09 10.34 13.32
N SER A 3 2.66 11.06 12.29
CA SER A 3 1.56 10.63 11.41
C SER A 3 2.11 9.89 10.19
N LEU A 4 1.48 8.78 9.84
CA LEU A 4 1.81 8.01 8.63
C LEU A 4 0.96 8.49 7.45
N ILE A 5 1.60 8.71 6.31
CA ILE A 5 0.97 9.05 5.04
C ILE A 5 1.34 7.94 4.05
N LEU A 6 0.32 7.26 3.49
CA LEU A 6 0.47 6.24 2.47
C LEU A 6 0.03 6.80 1.12
N ALA A 7 0.96 6.97 0.20
CA ALA A 7 0.69 7.41 -1.17
C ALA A 7 0.49 6.21 -2.13
N GLU A 8 -0.15 6.43 -3.27
CA GLU A 8 -0.38 5.37 -4.27
C GLU A 8 0.88 4.98 -5.07
N LYS A 9 1.86 5.90 -5.17
CA LYS A 9 3.06 5.71 -5.98
C LYS A 9 4.23 6.57 -5.48
N PRO A 10 5.48 6.20 -5.80
CA PRO A 10 6.66 6.91 -5.31
C PRO A 10 6.74 8.39 -5.69
N SER A 11 6.18 8.80 -6.83
CA SER A 11 6.22 10.22 -7.25
C SER A 11 5.33 11.09 -6.36
N VAL A 12 4.12 10.62 -6.04
CA VAL A 12 3.16 11.34 -5.18
C VAL A 12 3.72 11.49 -3.76
N ALA A 13 4.38 10.47 -3.23
CA ALA A 13 5.06 10.56 -1.94
C ALA A 13 6.13 11.67 -1.89
N ARG A 14 6.89 11.84 -2.99
CA ARG A 14 7.91 12.90 -3.09
C ARG A 14 7.30 14.29 -3.18
N ASP A 15 6.22 14.44 -3.95
CA ASP A 15 5.51 15.72 -4.06
C ASP A 15 4.92 16.13 -2.69
N LEU A 16 4.29 15.18 -1.98
CA LEU A 16 3.78 15.39 -0.62
C LEU A 16 4.90 15.75 0.35
N ALA A 17 6.02 15.03 0.32
CA ALA A 17 7.16 15.36 1.17
C ALA A 17 7.69 16.77 0.88
N GLY A 18 7.82 17.16 -0.40
CA GLY A 18 8.25 18.50 -0.80
C GLY A 18 7.32 19.61 -0.29
N ALA A 19 6.01 19.37 -0.27
CA ALA A 19 5.03 20.31 0.27
C ALA A 19 5.03 20.36 1.81
N LEU A 20 5.33 19.25 2.48
CA LEU A 20 5.29 19.10 3.94
C LEU A 20 6.62 19.44 4.64
N GLY A 21 7.69 19.68 3.88
CA GLY A 21 8.96 20.20 4.36
C GLY A 21 10.16 19.33 4.02
N GLN A 22 11.16 19.34 4.90
CA GLN A 22 12.38 18.55 4.68
C GLN A 22 12.22 17.15 5.27
N PHE A 23 12.56 16.15 4.47
CA PHE A 23 12.50 14.74 4.85
C PHE A 23 13.84 14.07 4.62
N LYS A 24 14.17 13.11 5.47
CA LYS A 24 15.28 12.17 5.26
C LYS A 24 14.78 11.03 4.40
N ASN A 25 15.50 10.74 3.33
CA ASN A 25 15.22 9.61 2.47
C ASN A 25 15.70 8.31 3.13
N LYS A 26 14.85 7.29 3.13
CA LYS A 26 15.08 5.95 3.69
C LYS A 26 14.64 4.90 2.67
N ASP A 27 14.98 3.65 2.92
CA ASP A 27 14.57 2.56 2.05
C ASP A 27 13.06 2.33 2.18
N GLY A 28 12.31 2.69 1.13
CA GLY A 28 10.86 2.55 1.04
C GLY A 28 10.00 3.65 1.70
N TYR A 29 10.60 4.70 2.29
CA TYR A 29 9.84 5.81 2.88
C TYR A 29 10.68 7.08 3.06
N LEU A 30 10.00 8.19 3.35
CA LEU A 30 10.56 9.49 3.71
C LEU A 30 10.13 9.83 5.14
N GLU A 31 11.04 10.33 5.96
CA GLU A 31 10.72 10.62 7.38
C GLU A 31 11.23 11.99 7.83
N ASN A 32 10.41 12.68 8.62
CA ASN A 32 10.81 13.83 9.41
C ASN A 32 10.30 13.71 10.86
N ASP A 33 10.37 14.79 11.65
CA ASP A 33 9.98 14.76 13.06
C ASP A 33 8.46 14.59 13.28
N LYS A 34 7.64 14.90 12.27
CA LYS A 34 6.18 14.89 12.34
C LYS A 34 5.53 13.79 11.52
N TYR A 35 6.15 13.38 10.42
CA TYR A 35 5.54 12.51 9.40
C TYR A 35 6.47 11.38 8.97
N VAL A 36 5.85 10.25 8.64
CA VAL A 36 6.42 9.17 7.83
C VAL A 36 5.59 9.11 6.55
N VAL A 37 6.21 9.24 5.39
CA VAL A 37 5.56 9.18 4.08
C VAL A 37 6.09 7.95 3.33
N THR A 38 5.23 6.99 3.03
CA THR A 38 5.56 5.80 2.23
C THR A 38 4.59 5.67 1.06
N TRP A 39 4.78 4.67 0.21
CA TRP A 39 3.95 4.47 -0.98
C TRP A 39 3.69 2.99 -1.24
N ALA A 40 2.53 2.71 -1.81
CA ALA A 40 2.25 1.43 -2.44
C ALA A 40 2.98 1.32 -3.79
N VAL A 41 3.27 0.09 -4.19
CA VAL A 41 3.70 -0.24 -5.55
C VAL A 41 2.72 -1.28 -6.08
N GLY A 42 1.80 -0.84 -6.94
CA GLY A 42 0.68 -1.67 -7.39
C GLY A 42 -0.37 -1.89 -6.30
N HIS A 43 -1.19 -2.92 -6.47
CA HIS A 43 -2.16 -3.34 -5.45
C HIS A 43 -1.41 -4.07 -4.32
N LEU A 44 -1.50 -3.54 -3.09
CA LEU A 44 -0.91 -4.19 -1.92
C LEU A 44 -1.67 -5.45 -1.50
N VAL A 45 -2.94 -5.51 -1.87
CA VAL A 45 -3.86 -6.62 -1.61
C VAL A 45 -4.73 -6.82 -2.83
N GLU A 46 -5.04 -8.07 -3.10
CA GLU A 46 -5.96 -8.49 -4.14
C GLU A 46 -7.02 -9.39 -3.49
N LEU A 47 -8.17 -9.54 -4.16
CA LEU A 47 -9.16 -10.53 -3.73
C LEU A 47 -8.54 -11.90 -3.91
N ALA A 48 -8.76 -12.80 -2.95
CA ALA A 48 -8.35 -14.18 -3.15
C ALA A 48 -9.24 -14.81 -4.22
N ASP A 49 -8.69 -15.75 -4.98
CA ASP A 49 -9.48 -16.50 -5.94
C ASP A 49 -10.43 -17.46 -5.20
N PRO A 50 -11.55 -17.87 -5.82
CA PRO A 50 -12.45 -18.86 -5.21
C PRO A 50 -11.75 -20.14 -4.75
N GLU A 51 -10.61 -20.48 -5.36
CA GLU A 51 -9.77 -21.63 -5.05
C GLU A 51 -8.93 -21.44 -3.77
N ASP A 52 -8.62 -20.20 -3.40
CA ASP A 52 -7.91 -19.85 -2.15
C ASP A 52 -8.82 -19.97 -0.92
N TYR A 53 -10.14 -19.84 -1.13
CA TYR A 53 -11.16 -20.09 -0.14
C TYR A 53 -11.56 -21.57 -0.23
N ASP A 54 -10.79 -22.47 0.37
CA ASP A 54 -11.11 -23.90 0.41
C ASP A 54 -12.45 -24.14 1.15
N LEU A 55 -13.54 -24.02 0.40
CA LEU A 55 -14.90 -24.35 0.79
C LEU A 55 -15.33 -25.44 -0.15
N ALA A 56 -15.33 -26.65 0.38
CA ALA A 56 -15.88 -27.83 -0.26
C ALA A 56 -17.32 -27.58 -0.79
N SER A 57 -17.45 -27.08 -2.02
CA SER A 57 -18.67 -27.14 -2.80
C SER A 57 -18.36 -27.75 -4.16
N LYS A 58 -18.11 -29.06 -4.12
CA LYS A 58 -18.44 -29.93 -5.26
C LYS A 58 -19.95 -29.84 -5.50
N SER A 59 -20.38 -29.01 -6.44
CA SER A 59 -21.53 -29.30 -7.29
C SER A 59 -21.68 -28.25 -8.38
N ARG A 60 -21.01 -28.47 -9.51
CA ARG A 60 -21.61 -28.09 -10.79
C ARG A 60 -21.86 -29.38 -11.55
N SER A 61 -23.07 -29.90 -11.38
CA SER A 61 -23.60 -30.96 -12.24
C SER A 61 -23.65 -30.41 -13.67
N PRO A 62 -23.07 -31.10 -14.67
CA PRO A 62 -23.29 -30.73 -16.07
C PRO A 62 -24.73 -31.11 -16.42
N GLY A 63 -25.50 -30.12 -16.88
CA GLY A 63 -26.75 -30.34 -17.59
C GLY A 63 -26.50 -30.68 -19.05
#